data_AF-A0A0S4VTS0-F1
#
_entry.id   AF-A0A0S4VTS0-F1
#
_cell.length_a   1.000
_cell.length_b   1.000
_cell.length_c   1.000
_cell.angle_alpha   90.00
_cell.angle_beta   90.00
_cell.angle_gamma   90.00
#
_symmetry.space_group_name_H-M   'P 1'
#
loop_
_entity.id
_entity.type
_entity.pdbx_description
1 polymer ?
#
loop_
_entity_poly.entity_id
_entity_poly.type
_entity_poly.pdbx_seq_one_letter_code
_entity_poly.pdbx_strand_id
1 'polypeptide(L)'
;MKELTITYAGREDVTVGGTTYAQACKLNVSVRRSNFSVSGQPFDIDNVVTGSTWFAPGVGLVKTSVPAPILGSAGSLSATVTPAQ
;
A
#
# COMPACT_ATOMS: atom_id res chain seq x y z
N MET A 1 0.01 18.54 -0.47
CA MET A 1 -0.53 17.66 0.58
C MET A 1 -0.05 16.24 0.27
N LYS A 2 0.24 15.42 1.28
CA LYS A 2 0.54 13.99 1.08
C LYS A 2 -0.46 13.22 1.93
N GLU A 3 -1.30 12.42 1.28
CA GLU A 3 -2.35 11.66 1.92
C GLU A 3 -2.12 10.17 1.69
N LEU A 4 -2.21 9.41 2.77
CA LEU A 4 -2.15 7.95 2.78
C LEU A 4 -3.45 7.45 3.41
N THR A 5 -4.23 6.73 2.63
CA THR A 5 -5.44 6.05 3.10
C THR A 5 -5.17 4.56 3.16
N ILE A 6 -5.48 3.95 4.31
CA ILE A 6 -5.43 2.50 4.48
C ILE A 6 -6.81 2.04 4.93
N THR A 7 -7.41 1.12 4.18
CA THR A 7 -8.75 0.60 4.45
C THR A 7 -8.72 -0.90 4.56
N TYR A 8 -9.30 -1.43 5.63
CA TYR A 8 -9.50 -2.87 5.75
C TYR A 8 -10.48 -3.36 4.68
N ALA A 9 -10.04 -4.33 3.88
CA ALA A 9 -10.77 -4.85 2.72
C ALA A 9 -11.29 -6.29 2.93
N GLY A 10 -11.18 -6.81 4.16
CA GLY A 10 -11.63 -8.16 4.52
C GLY A 10 -10.49 -9.18 4.66
N ARG A 11 -10.86 -10.46 4.65
CA ARG A 11 -9.95 -11.59 4.68
C ARG A 11 -10.12 -12.42 3.43
N GLU A 12 -9.02 -12.85 2.84
CA GLU A 12 -9.02 -13.80 1.72
C GLU A 12 -7.79 -14.71 1.80
N ASP A 13 -7.88 -15.87 1.16
CA ASP A 13 -6.75 -16.76 1.03
C ASP A 13 -5.81 -16.22 -0.06
N VAL A 14 -4.50 -16.22 0.21
CA VAL A 14 -3.50 -15.68 -0.72
C VAL A 14 -2.34 -16.64 -0.91
N THR A 15 -2.06 -17.00 -2.16
CA THR A 15 -0.92 -17.86 -2.51
C THR A 15 0.26 -17.04 -3.00
N VAL A 16 1.44 -17.25 -2.39
CA VAL A 16 2.70 -16.57 -2.73
C VAL A 16 3.81 -17.62 -2.77
N GLY A 17 4.54 -17.70 -3.88
CA GLY A 17 5.67 -18.63 -4.01
C GLY A 17 5.31 -20.10 -3.74
N GLY A 18 4.07 -20.52 -4.05
CA GLY A 18 3.59 -21.88 -3.79
C GLY A 18 3.04 -22.13 -2.37
N THR A 19 3.12 -21.17 -1.46
CA THR A 19 2.53 -21.25 -0.12
C THR A 19 1.21 -20.50 -0.08
N THR A 20 0.14 -21.14 0.40
CA THR A 20 -1.16 -20.51 0.60
C THR A 20 -1.33 -20.09 2.06
N TYR A 21 -1.56 -18.79 2.27
CA TYR A 21 -1.90 -18.22 3.57
C TYR A 21 -3.42 -18.05 3.66
N ALA A 22 -4.05 -18.86 4.49
CA ALA A 22 -5.49 -18.77 4.72
C ALA A 22 -5.83 -17.53 5.55
N GLN A 23 -6.99 -16.93 5.30
CA GLN A 23 -7.56 -15.84 6.10
C GLN A 23 -6.62 -14.62 6.25
N ALA A 24 -5.81 -14.32 5.24
CA ALA A 24 -4.92 -13.17 5.25
C ALA A 24 -5.75 -11.87 5.23
N CYS A 25 -5.42 -10.93 6.12
CA CYS A 25 -6.03 -9.61 6.15
C CYS A 25 -5.59 -8.81 4.94
N LYS A 26 -6.55 -8.42 4.10
CA LYS A 26 -6.32 -7.53 2.97
C LYS A 26 -6.53 -6.09 3.39
N LEU A 27 -5.56 -5.23 3.10
CA LEU A 27 -5.67 -3.79 3.26
C LEU A 27 -5.54 -3.13 1.89
N ASN A 28 -6.50 -2.28 1.54
CA ASN A 28 -6.38 -1.38 0.40
C ASN A 28 -5.58 -0.15 0.81
N VAL A 29 -4.62 0.23 -0.02
CA VAL A 29 -3.74 1.37 0.20
C VAL A 29 -3.95 2.36 -0.93
N SER A 30 -4.23 3.61 -0.59
CA SER A 30 -4.33 4.71 -1.55
C SER A 30 -3.33 5.79 -1.16
N VAL A 31 -2.53 6.25 -2.12
CA VAL A 31 -1.57 7.33 -1.94
C VAL A 31 -1.92 8.45 -2.89
N ARG A 32 -2.10 9.65 -2.33
CA ARG A 32 -2.26 10.88 -3.09
C ARG A 32 -1.11 11.82 -2.76
N ARG A 33 -0.35 12.19 -3.79
CA ARG A 33 0.69 13.21 -3.69
C ARG A 33 0.18 14.48 -4.36
N SER A 34 0.39 15.63 -3.75
CA SER A 34 0.32 16.91 -4.45
C SER A 34 1.72 17.49 -4.46
N ASN A 35 2.29 17.68 -5.65
CA ASN A 35 3.55 18.37 -5.78
C ASN A 35 3.29 19.89 -5.78
N PHE A 36 4.03 20.61 -4.95
CA PHE A 36 4.12 22.07 -5.07
C PHE A 36 5.17 22.37 -6.12
N SER A 37 4.76 22.87 -7.28
CA SER A 37 5.70 23.43 -8.26
C SER A 37 6.21 24.78 -7.72
N VAL A 38 7.53 24.92 -7.59
CA VAL A 38 8.18 26.15 -7.08
C VAL A 38 8.27 27.26 -8.13
N SER A 39 7.56 27.14 -9.27
CA SER A 39 7.69 28.03 -10.43
C SER A 39 6.35 28.43 -11.07
N GLY A 40 5.35 28.78 -10.24
CA GLY A 40 4.16 29.52 -10.72
C GLY A 40 3.16 28.75 -11.58
N GLN A 41 3.25 27.42 -11.64
CA GLN A 41 2.25 26.57 -12.27
C GLN A 41 1.10 26.23 -11.30
N PRO A 42 -0.17 26.19 -11.77
CA PRO A 42 -1.29 25.75 -10.96
C PRO A 42 -1.05 24.32 -10.47
N PHE A 43 -1.38 24.08 -9.20
CA PHE A 43 -1.44 22.79 -8.51
C PHE A 43 -1.59 21.58 -9.43
N ASP A 44 -0.57 20.71 -9.47
CA ASP A 44 -0.70 19.41 -10.12
C ASP A 44 -1.05 18.36 -9.05
N ILE A 45 -2.24 17.78 -9.15
CA ILE A 45 -2.65 16.66 -8.30
C ILE A 45 -2.08 15.41 -8.96
N ASP A 46 -0.89 15.03 -8.49
CA ASP A 46 -0.26 13.77 -8.85
C ASP A 46 -1.28 12.62 -8.64
N ASN A 47 -1.35 11.74 -9.64
CA ASN A 47 -2.31 10.65 -9.74
C ASN A 47 -2.49 9.90 -8.41
N VAL A 48 -3.75 9.67 -8.01
CA VAL A 48 -4.05 8.78 -6.89
C VAL A 48 -3.63 7.38 -7.29
N VAL A 49 -2.68 6.79 -6.56
CA VAL A 49 -2.25 5.42 -6.81
C VAL A 49 -2.82 4.52 -5.74
N THR A 50 -3.50 3.47 -6.18
CA THR A 50 -4.14 2.48 -5.31
C THR A 50 -3.50 1.11 -5.47
N GLY A 51 -3.39 0.38 -4.37
CA GLY A 51 -2.96 -1.01 -4.35
C GLY A 51 -3.53 -1.76 -3.17
N SER A 52 -3.08 -3.00 -2.98
CA SER A 52 -3.48 -3.84 -1.86
C SER A 52 -2.26 -4.49 -1.22
N THR A 53 -2.37 -4.76 0.08
CA THR A 53 -1.36 -5.49 0.86
C THR A 53 -2.07 -6.58 1.67
N TRP A 54 -1.38 -7.70 1.91
CA TRP A 54 -1.94 -8.85 2.61
C TRP A 54 -1.09 -9.23 3.80
N PHE A 55 -1.73 -9.41 4.96
CA PHE A 55 -1.10 -9.82 6.21
C PHE A 55 -1.64 -11.17 6.67
N ALA A 56 -0.79 -12.19 6.72
CA ALA A 56 -1.15 -13.51 7.23
C ALA A 56 -0.98 -13.58 8.77
N PRO A 57 -1.92 -14.21 9.50
CA PRO A 57 -1.78 -14.43 10.93
C PRO A 57 -0.48 -15.17 11.28
N GLY A 58 0.26 -14.69 12.27
CA GLY A 58 1.52 -15.31 12.73
C GLY A 58 2.73 -15.12 11.81
N VAL A 59 2.56 -14.52 10.62
CA VAL A 59 3.64 -14.28 9.64
C VAL A 59 3.85 -12.79 9.38
N GLY A 60 2.78 -12.00 9.32
CA GLY A 60 2.84 -10.59 8.96
C GLY A 60 2.63 -10.39 7.45
N LEU A 61 3.31 -9.41 6.85
CA LEU A 61 3.14 -9.05 5.44
C LEU A 61 3.58 -10.20 4.51
N VAL A 62 2.68 -10.70 3.66
CA VAL A 62 2.97 -11.81 2.72
C VAL A 62 2.88 -11.41 1.26
N LYS A 63 2.11 -10.38 0.91
CA LYS A 63 1.95 -9.91 -0.47
C LYS A 63 1.71 -8.41 -0.51
N THR A 64 2.22 -7.78 -1.55
CA THR A 64 1.87 -6.42 -1.95
C THR A 64 1.55 -6.43 -3.44
N SER A 65 0.52 -5.68 -3.83
CA SER A 65 0.13 -5.46 -5.21
C SER A 65 -0.16 -3.97 -5.34
N VAL A 66 0.90 -3.24 -5.65
CA VAL A 66 0.91 -1.79 -5.67
C VAL A 66 1.59 -1.37 -6.97
N PRO A 67 0.97 -0.51 -7.82
CA PRO A 67 1.59 -0.06 -9.05
C PRO A 67 2.91 0.67 -8.81
N ALA A 68 3.90 0.45 -9.68
CA ALA A 68 4.99 1.41 -9.83
C ALA A 68 4.43 2.69 -10.51
N PRO A 69 4.75 3.93 -10.07
CA PRO A 69 5.65 4.33 -9.01
C PRO A 69 4.89 4.96 -7.82
N ILE A 70 4.54 4.18 -6.80
CA ILE A 70 4.24 4.76 -5.47
C ILE A 70 5.51 5.37 -4.82
N LEU A 71 6.70 5.11 -5.36
CA LEU A 71 7.97 5.46 -4.73
C LEU A 71 9.10 5.94 -5.67
N GLY A 72 8.85 6.05 -6.99
CA GLY A 72 9.93 6.21 -7.96
C GLY A 72 10.83 4.96 -8.07
N SER A 73 11.88 5.03 -8.89
CA SER A 73 12.78 3.90 -9.22
C SER A 73 13.63 3.38 -8.04
N ALA A 74 13.55 3.99 -6.85
CA ALA A 74 14.42 3.71 -5.70
C ALA A 74 13.64 3.41 -4.39
N GLY A 75 12.36 3.11 -4.50
CA GLY A 75 11.48 3.03 -3.35
C GLY A 75 11.27 1.67 -2.71
N SER A 76 11.26 1.62 -1.38
CA SER A 76 10.75 0.47 -0.62
C SER A 76 9.48 0.86 0.15
N LEU A 77 8.43 0.03 0.02
CA LEU A 77 7.27 0.08 0.92
C LEU A 77 7.56 -0.90 2.05
N SER A 78 7.80 -0.38 3.25
CA SER A 78 7.79 -1.18 4.47
C SER A 78 6.46 -0.93 5.18
N ALA A 79 5.80 -2.00 5.60
CA ALA A 79 4.62 -1.93 6.46
C ALA A 79 4.88 -2.78 7.70
N THR A 80 4.97 -2.13 8.85
CA THR A 80 5.07 -2.80 10.14
C THR A 80 3.68 -2.81 10.76
N VAL A 81 3.14 -4.01 10.98
CA VAL A 81 1.90 -4.18 11.73
C VAL A 81 2.26 -4.58 13.15
N THR A 82 2.08 -3.65 14.09
CA THR A 82 2.12 -3.93 15.51
C THR A 82 0.76 -4.48 15.96
N PRO A 83 0.71 -5.54 16.79
CA PRO A 83 -0.52 -5.97 17.43
C PRO A 83 -1.15 -4.83 18.24
N ALA A 84 -2.47 -4.70 18.21
CA ALA A 84 -3.18 -3.82 19.14
C ALA A 84 -3.06 -4.39 20.56
N GLN A 85 -2.66 -3.54 21.52
CA GLN A 85 -2.66 -3.87 22.95
C GLN A 85 -4.07 -3.84 23.53
#